data_AF-A0A9E1W4Z9-F1
#
_entry.id   AF-A0A9E1W4Z9-F1
#
_cell.length_a   1.000
_cell.length_b   1.000
_cell.length_c   1.000
_cell.angle_alpha   90.00
_cell.angle_beta   90.00
_cell.angle_gamma   90.00
#
_symmetry.space_group_name_H-M   'P 1'
#
loop_
_entity.id
_entity.type
_entity.pdbx_description
1 polymer ?
#
loop_
_entity_poly.entity_id
_entity_poly.type
_entity_poly.pdbx_seq_one_letter_code
_entity_poly.pdbx_strand_id
1 'polypeptide(L)'
;MTETPAEQPRVQPPPIQAGSSHVAEAQSHRVPSPSPRIVTNSYDHERATWGLGDMLVSLGIYFVGSVTLLLAIFAIIGSDDSLRGPWLLIGVAGPHALLMTHLLWVSRSKGHSLAADFQFRVRRSDIRMGIGLFFAALFGAGIVATLVTKLVGEAPTATAIEVAQDSADDGLTVWLYLFAILGATFIPVVEELVYRGLFWSALEKRGMHPWAILIATSALFAMIHLEPVRTPVLFVLGMAIGAGRLRTGRIGASIATHILINSLAMIATLVDLA
;
A
#
# COMPACT_ATOMS: atom_id res chain seq x y z
N MET A 1 -33.54 -87.77 -15.77
CA MET A 1 -34.23 -87.99 -14.49
C MET A 1 -33.76 -86.92 -13.54
N THR A 2 -34.70 -86.12 -13.07
CA THR A 2 -34.56 -84.94 -12.21
C THR A 2 -34.27 -85.35 -10.76
N GLU A 3 -33.20 -84.81 -10.16
CA GLU A 3 -32.97 -84.88 -8.71
C GLU A 3 -33.30 -83.54 -8.06
N THR A 4 -34.10 -83.62 -7.00
CA THR A 4 -34.63 -82.52 -6.17
C THR A 4 -33.58 -82.09 -5.12
N PRO A 5 -33.49 -80.80 -4.72
CA PRO A 5 -32.43 -80.32 -3.83
C PRO A 5 -32.74 -80.57 -2.34
N ALA A 6 -31.72 -80.93 -1.55
CA ALA A 6 -31.81 -81.02 -0.10
C ALA A 6 -31.61 -79.64 0.57
N GLU A 7 -32.56 -79.28 1.44
CA GLU A 7 -32.66 -78.01 2.17
C GLU A 7 -31.73 -78.00 3.41
N GLN A 8 -30.91 -76.95 3.55
CA GLN A 8 -30.04 -76.76 4.73
C GLN A 8 -30.78 -76.03 5.86
N PRO A 9 -30.56 -76.39 7.15
CA PRO A 9 -31.27 -75.80 8.27
C PRO A 9 -30.80 -74.37 8.60
N ARG A 10 -31.78 -73.50 8.89
CA ARG A 10 -31.63 -72.06 9.18
C ARG A 10 -31.09 -71.85 10.60
N VAL A 11 -29.88 -71.32 10.75
CA VAL A 11 -29.26 -70.96 12.04
C VAL A 11 -29.88 -69.67 12.58
N GLN A 12 -30.43 -69.68 13.80
CA GLN A 12 -30.88 -68.47 14.49
C GLN A 12 -29.69 -67.68 15.07
N PRO A 13 -29.68 -66.34 14.97
CA PRO A 13 -28.65 -65.53 15.60
C PRO A 13 -28.85 -65.43 17.12
N PRO A 14 -27.78 -65.28 17.91
CA PRO A 14 -27.84 -65.18 19.37
C PRO A 14 -28.40 -63.82 19.85
N PRO A 15 -28.89 -63.73 21.10
CA PRO A 15 -29.51 -62.53 21.63
C PRO A 15 -28.47 -61.42 21.91
N ILE A 16 -28.86 -60.18 21.62
CA ILE A 16 -28.05 -58.97 21.83
C ILE A 16 -27.92 -58.69 23.34
N GLN A 17 -26.69 -58.74 23.86
CA GLN A 17 -26.38 -58.25 25.21
C GLN A 17 -26.34 -56.72 25.20
N ALA A 18 -27.13 -56.08 26.06
CA ALA A 18 -27.10 -54.65 26.30
C ALA A 18 -25.80 -54.27 27.04
N GLY A 19 -24.79 -53.83 26.28
CA GLY A 19 -23.55 -53.27 26.81
C GLY A 19 -23.74 -51.83 27.28
N SER A 20 -23.30 -51.58 28.51
CA SER A 20 -23.25 -50.29 29.21
C SER A 20 -22.70 -49.14 28.37
N SER A 21 -23.43 -48.03 28.33
CA SER A 21 -23.02 -46.77 27.72
C SER A 21 -21.88 -46.11 28.52
N HIS A 22 -20.64 -46.34 28.13
CA HIS A 22 -19.54 -45.40 28.42
C HIS A 22 -19.64 -44.25 27.42
N VAL A 23 -20.19 -43.12 27.86
CA VAL A 23 -20.10 -41.85 27.15
C VAL A 23 -18.63 -41.42 27.21
N ALA A 24 -17.90 -41.66 26.12
CA ALA A 24 -16.59 -41.06 25.91
C ALA A 24 -16.80 -39.56 25.69
N GLU A 25 -16.28 -38.77 26.62
CA GLU A 25 -16.18 -37.32 26.50
C GLU A 25 -15.34 -37.00 25.25
N ALA A 26 -16.00 -36.62 24.16
CA ALA A 26 -15.33 -36.09 22.99
C ALA A 26 -14.72 -34.74 23.39
N GLN A 27 -13.43 -34.75 23.73
CA GLN A 27 -12.63 -33.55 23.85
C GLN A 27 -12.69 -32.82 22.51
N SER A 28 -13.51 -31.78 22.44
CA SER A 28 -13.52 -30.86 21.31
C SER A 28 -12.16 -30.16 21.25
N HIS A 29 -11.26 -30.70 20.45
CA HIS A 29 -10.09 -29.96 20.00
C HIS A 29 -10.62 -28.74 19.23
N ARG A 30 -10.69 -27.59 19.90
CA ARG A 30 -10.83 -26.30 19.23
C ARG A 30 -9.62 -26.19 18.32
N VAL A 31 -9.84 -26.39 17.01
CA VAL A 31 -8.88 -25.98 15.99
C VAL A 31 -8.62 -24.50 16.25
N PRO A 32 -7.38 -24.10 16.58
CA PRO A 32 -7.07 -22.68 16.76
C PRO A 32 -7.51 -21.96 15.49
N SER A 33 -8.31 -20.91 15.63
CA SER A 33 -8.65 -20.07 14.48
C SER A 33 -7.34 -19.73 13.76
N PRO A 34 -7.23 -19.96 12.43
CA PRO A 34 -5.98 -19.70 11.73
C PRO A 34 -5.62 -18.25 12.00
N SER A 35 -4.45 -18.05 12.61
CA SER A 35 -3.89 -16.72 12.79
C SER A 35 -3.96 -15.99 11.45
N PRO A 36 -4.30 -14.69 11.41
CA PRO A 36 -4.47 -13.97 10.15
C PRO A 36 -3.26 -14.24 9.25
N ARG A 37 -3.50 -14.89 8.10
CA ARG A 37 -2.45 -15.46 7.25
C ARG A 37 -1.63 -14.32 6.66
N ILE A 38 -0.46 -14.05 7.24
CA ILE A 38 0.52 -13.12 6.69
C ILE A 38 1.11 -13.76 5.44
N VAL A 39 1.04 -13.07 4.31
CA VAL A 39 1.55 -13.57 3.02
C VAL A 39 2.99 -13.09 2.85
N THR A 40 3.93 -14.04 2.82
CA THR A 40 5.32 -13.76 2.44
C THR A 40 5.59 -14.23 1.01
N ASN A 41 6.45 -13.50 0.30
CA ASN A 41 6.84 -13.82 -1.08
C ASN A 41 8.16 -14.59 -1.13
N SER A 42 8.27 -15.57 -2.04
CA SER A 42 9.54 -16.21 -2.38
C SER A 42 10.26 -15.41 -3.47
N TYR A 43 11.53 -15.09 -3.26
CA TYR A 43 12.36 -14.35 -4.20
C TYR A 43 13.45 -15.26 -4.78
N ASP A 44 13.67 -15.18 -6.09
CA ASP A 44 14.80 -15.80 -6.76
C ASP A 44 16.05 -14.95 -6.49
N HIS A 45 16.86 -15.36 -5.53
CA HIS A 45 18.05 -14.61 -5.11
C HIS A 45 19.20 -14.64 -6.13
N GLU A 46 19.21 -15.60 -7.06
CA GLU A 46 20.25 -15.68 -8.09
C GLU A 46 20.01 -14.65 -9.19
N ARG A 47 18.74 -14.47 -9.59
CA ARG A 47 18.38 -13.56 -10.67
C ARG A 47 17.97 -12.16 -10.20
N ALA A 48 17.28 -12.05 -9.07
CA ALA A 48 16.85 -10.77 -8.53
C ALA A 48 17.97 -10.15 -7.66
N THR A 49 18.87 -9.38 -8.27
CA THR A 49 20.01 -8.76 -7.60
C THR A 49 19.71 -7.40 -6.96
N TRP A 50 18.52 -6.83 -7.23
CA TRP A 50 18.09 -5.57 -6.61
C TRP A 50 17.89 -5.70 -5.08
N GLY A 51 17.99 -4.59 -4.34
CA GLY A 51 17.84 -4.58 -2.88
C GLY A 51 17.77 -3.18 -2.26
N LEU A 52 18.22 -3.04 -1.01
CA LEU A 52 18.18 -1.73 -0.30
C LEU A 52 19.05 -0.66 -0.97
N GLY A 53 20.11 -1.03 -1.68
CA GLY A 53 20.90 -0.08 -2.46
C GLY A 53 20.07 0.64 -3.52
N ASP A 54 19.22 -0.09 -4.25
CA ASP A 54 18.31 0.48 -5.26
C ASP A 54 17.23 1.35 -4.62
N MET A 55 16.78 1.02 -3.41
CA MET A 55 15.89 1.89 -2.65
C MET A 55 16.57 3.22 -2.30
N LEU A 56 17.81 3.18 -1.81
CA LEU A 56 18.57 4.39 -1.49
C LEU A 56 18.84 5.24 -2.75
N VAL A 57 19.14 4.61 -3.88
CA VAL A 57 19.27 5.30 -5.17
C VAL A 57 17.94 5.94 -5.58
N SER A 58 16.80 5.26 -5.36
CA SER A 58 15.48 5.83 -5.63
C SER A 58 15.24 7.11 -4.80
N LEU A 59 15.54 7.08 -3.50
CA LEU A 59 15.45 8.27 -2.65
C LEU A 59 16.38 9.39 -3.14
N GLY A 60 17.62 9.05 -3.51
CA GLY A 60 18.58 10.00 -4.07
C GLY A 60 18.09 10.65 -5.36
N ILE A 61 17.55 9.86 -6.29
CA ILE A 61 16.94 10.34 -7.54
C ILE A 61 15.77 11.28 -7.24
N TYR A 62 14.93 10.95 -6.27
CA TYR A 62 13.82 11.81 -5.90
C TYR A 62 14.32 13.16 -5.35
N PHE A 63 15.12 13.17 -4.29
CA PHE A 63 15.54 14.43 -3.66
C PHE A 63 16.45 15.27 -4.56
N VAL A 64 17.48 14.67 -5.16
CA VAL A 64 18.41 15.38 -6.04
C VAL A 64 17.71 15.78 -7.33
N GLY A 65 16.87 14.91 -7.89
CA GLY A 65 16.09 15.20 -9.09
C GLY A 65 15.09 16.34 -8.86
N SER A 66 14.36 16.33 -7.75
CA SER A 66 13.44 17.41 -7.36
C SER A 66 14.15 18.75 -7.23
N VAL A 67 15.25 18.81 -6.46
CA VAL A 67 16.01 20.05 -6.27
C VAL A 67 16.60 20.54 -7.60
N THR A 68 17.22 19.65 -8.38
CA THR A 68 17.81 20.01 -9.67
C THR A 68 16.77 20.54 -10.64
N LEU A 69 15.61 19.87 -10.72
CA LEU A 69 14.52 20.29 -11.59
C LEU A 69 13.94 21.64 -11.15
N LEU A 70 13.72 21.84 -9.85
CA LEU A 70 13.21 23.10 -9.32
C LEU A 70 14.17 24.26 -9.61
N LEU A 71 15.48 24.08 -9.38
CA LEU A 71 16.50 25.07 -9.71
C LEU A 71 16.56 25.37 -11.21
N ALA A 72 16.39 24.35 -12.06
CA ALA A 72 16.33 24.55 -13.50
C ALA A 72 15.09 25.36 -13.92
N ILE A 73 13.92 25.09 -13.34
CA ILE A 73 12.70 25.87 -13.57
C ILE A 73 12.94 27.33 -13.15
N PHE A 74 13.47 27.56 -11.94
CA PHE A 74 13.76 28.91 -11.45
C PHE A 74 14.73 29.66 -12.35
N ALA A 75 15.74 28.99 -12.90
CA ALA A 75 16.70 29.60 -13.82
C ALA A 75 16.09 30.01 -15.17
N ILE A 76 15.01 29.35 -15.61
CA ILE A 76 14.37 29.62 -16.91
C ILE A 76 13.29 30.70 -16.77
N ILE A 77 12.47 30.65 -15.72
CA ILE A 77 11.27 31.50 -15.59
C ILE A 77 11.23 32.39 -14.33
N GLY A 78 12.23 32.31 -13.46
CA GLY A 78 12.21 32.99 -12.16
C GLY A 78 11.43 32.23 -11.08
N SER A 79 11.53 32.70 -9.83
CA SER A 79 10.86 32.08 -8.68
C SER A 79 9.34 32.30 -8.68
N ASP A 80 8.89 33.47 -9.15
CA ASP A 80 7.53 33.95 -8.90
C ASP A 80 6.47 33.16 -9.69
N ASP A 81 6.85 32.62 -10.86
CA ASP A 81 5.96 31.83 -11.73
C ASP A 81 6.24 30.31 -11.65
N SER A 82 7.22 29.89 -10.86
CA SER A 82 7.79 28.54 -10.88
C SER A 82 6.83 27.43 -10.43
N LEU A 83 5.88 27.75 -9.57
CA LEU A 83 4.86 26.85 -9.05
C LEU A 83 3.50 27.10 -9.71
N ARG A 84 3.48 27.64 -10.92
CA ARG A 84 2.25 27.95 -11.65
C ARG A 84 2.18 27.27 -13.01
N GLY A 85 0.96 27.17 -13.53
CA GLY A 85 0.68 26.65 -14.86
C GLY A 85 1.32 25.27 -15.14
N PRO A 86 1.96 25.07 -16.31
CA PRO A 86 2.59 23.79 -16.63
C PRO A 86 3.82 23.48 -15.75
N TRP A 87 4.46 24.49 -15.16
CA TRP A 87 5.66 24.32 -14.34
C TRP A 87 5.36 23.64 -13.01
N LEU A 88 4.19 23.93 -12.42
CA LEU A 88 3.67 23.17 -11.28
C LEU A 88 3.63 21.67 -11.59
N LEU A 89 3.06 21.29 -12.74
CA LEU A 89 2.96 19.89 -13.14
C LEU A 89 4.33 19.26 -13.35
N ILE A 90 5.25 19.98 -14.00
CA ILE A 90 6.61 19.48 -14.23
C ILE A 90 7.34 19.28 -12.91
N GLY A 91 7.28 20.27 -11.99
CA GLY A 91 7.93 20.20 -10.69
C GLY A 91 7.44 19.04 -9.82
N VAL A 92 6.14 18.74 -9.88
CA VAL A 92 5.53 17.68 -9.06
C VAL A 92 5.61 16.30 -9.74
N ALA A 93 5.26 16.20 -11.03
CA ALA A 93 5.24 14.92 -11.74
C ALA A 93 6.62 14.48 -12.23
N GLY A 94 7.54 15.42 -12.50
CA GLY A 94 8.89 15.15 -13.01
C GLY A 94 9.70 14.20 -12.11
N PRO A 95 9.85 14.47 -10.81
CA PRO A 95 10.58 13.58 -9.89
C PRO A 95 9.96 12.18 -9.81
N HIS A 96 8.63 12.08 -9.87
CA HIS A 96 7.93 10.81 -9.89
C HIS A 96 8.10 10.05 -11.20
N ALA A 97 8.20 10.74 -12.34
CA ALA A 97 8.54 10.14 -13.62
C ALA A 97 9.98 9.59 -13.65
N LEU A 98 10.93 10.31 -13.02
CA LEU A 98 12.30 9.82 -12.82
C LEU A 98 12.32 8.56 -11.94
N LEU A 99 11.56 8.55 -10.85
CA LEU A 99 11.38 7.38 -9.99
C LEU A 99 10.81 6.18 -10.75
N MET A 100 9.72 6.39 -11.51
CA MET A 100 9.11 5.34 -12.32
C MET A 100 10.12 4.77 -13.33
N THR A 101 10.89 5.65 -13.99
CA THR A 101 11.93 5.24 -14.93
C THR A 101 13.01 4.40 -14.25
N HIS A 102 13.47 4.81 -13.06
CA HIS A 102 14.42 4.05 -12.27
C HIS A 102 13.87 2.68 -11.87
N LEU A 103 12.64 2.61 -11.35
CA LEU A 103 12.00 1.34 -10.97
C LEU A 103 11.87 0.37 -12.14
N LEU A 104 11.49 0.89 -13.31
CA LEU A 104 11.41 0.12 -14.55
C LEU A 104 12.78 -0.39 -14.99
N TRP A 105 13.84 0.42 -14.85
CA TRP A 105 15.20 0.02 -15.12
C TRP A 105 15.70 -1.06 -14.15
N VAL A 106 15.48 -0.89 -12.84
CA VAL A 106 15.84 -1.88 -11.81
C VAL A 106 15.17 -3.21 -12.09
N SER A 107 13.85 -3.20 -12.33
CA SER A 107 13.11 -4.44 -12.58
C SER A 107 13.56 -5.16 -13.86
N ARG A 108 13.88 -4.43 -14.94
CA ARG A 108 14.35 -5.04 -16.19
C ARG A 108 15.80 -5.50 -16.15
N SER A 109 16.67 -4.74 -15.48
CA SER A 109 18.12 -4.96 -15.53
C SER A 109 18.63 -5.85 -14.41
N LYS A 110 17.92 -5.87 -13.27
CA LYS A 110 18.33 -6.58 -12.04
C LYS A 110 17.29 -7.59 -11.55
N GLY A 111 16.19 -7.78 -12.28
CA GLY A 111 15.05 -8.59 -11.86
C GLY A 111 14.35 -9.29 -13.03
N HIS A 112 13.04 -9.48 -12.90
CA HIS A 112 12.19 -10.13 -13.90
C HIS A 112 11.11 -9.20 -14.46
N SER A 113 10.30 -8.62 -13.57
CA SER A 113 9.17 -7.74 -13.91
C SER A 113 8.58 -7.12 -12.65
N LEU A 114 7.93 -5.96 -12.76
CA LEU A 114 7.27 -5.31 -11.62
C LEU A 114 6.29 -6.25 -10.89
N ALA A 115 5.62 -7.13 -11.64
CA ALA A 115 4.66 -8.08 -11.09
C ALA A 115 5.31 -9.23 -10.31
N ALA A 116 6.54 -9.63 -10.64
CA ALA A 116 7.29 -10.68 -9.95
C ALA A 116 8.16 -10.12 -8.83
N ASP A 117 8.85 -9.00 -9.10
CA ASP A 117 9.81 -8.40 -8.18
C ASP A 117 9.13 -7.58 -7.09
N PHE A 118 8.21 -6.70 -7.50
CA PHE A 118 7.59 -5.69 -6.62
C PHE A 118 6.12 -6.00 -6.31
N GLN A 119 5.61 -7.13 -6.79
CA GLN A 119 4.22 -7.58 -6.66
C GLN A 119 3.21 -6.54 -7.13
N PHE A 120 3.52 -5.88 -8.26
CA PHE A 120 2.59 -5.02 -8.99
C PHE A 120 1.48 -5.86 -9.63
N ARG A 121 0.47 -6.21 -8.83
CA ARG A 121 -0.69 -7.00 -9.22
C ARG A 121 -1.94 -6.38 -8.60
N VAL A 122 -2.98 -6.21 -9.41
CA VAL A 122 -4.26 -5.64 -8.99
C VAL A 122 -5.37 -6.65 -9.26
N ARG A 123 -6.23 -6.87 -8.26
CA ARG A 123 -7.43 -7.71 -8.35
C ARG A 123 -8.64 -6.94 -7.85
N ARG A 124 -9.84 -7.34 -8.27
CA ARG A 124 -11.10 -6.72 -7.80
C ARG A 124 -11.26 -6.77 -6.28
N SER A 125 -10.76 -7.82 -5.63
CA SER A 125 -10.74 -7.94 -4.16
C SER A 125 -9.95 -6.82 -3.48
N ASP A 126 -8.95 -6.27 -4.18
CA ASP A 126 -8.05 -5.26 -3.65
C ASP A 126 -8.74 -3.91 -3.56
N ILE A 127 -9.66 -3.62 -4.49
CA ILE A 127 -10.50 -2.41 -4.45
C ILE A 127 -11.40 -2.44 -3.21
N ARG A 128 -12.10 -3.56 -2.97
CA ARG A 128 -12.98 -3.70 -1.80
C ARG A 128 -12.21 -3.58 -0.49
N MET A 129 -11.03 -4.21 -0.40
CA MET A 129 -10.18 -4.06 0.77
C MET A 129 -9.65 -2.62 0.89
N GLY A 130 -9.29 -2.01 -0.23
CA GLY A 130 -8.79 -0.64 -0.30
C GLY A 130 -9.79 0.37 0.26
N ILE A 131 -11.08 0.21 -0.05
CA ILE A 131 -12.18 1.01 0.51
C ILE A 131 -12.27 0.84 2.03
N GLY A 132 -12.22 -0.40 2.54
CA GLY A 132 -12.25 -0.64 3.98
C GLY A 132 -11.06 -0.02 4.71
N LEU A 133 -9.86 -0.16 4.14
CA LEU A 133 -8.64 0.45 4.65
C LEU A 133 -8.66 1.98 4.56
N PHE A 134 -9.29 2.55 3.54
CA PHE A 134 -9.48 3.99 3.42
C PHE A 134 -10.30 4.56 4.59
N PHE A 135 -11.44 3.97 4.92
CA PHE A 135 -12.23 4.43 6.08
C PHE A 135 -11.49 4.23 7.41
N ALA A 136 -10.78 3.11 7.56
CA ALA A 136 -9.93 2.90 8.75
C ALA A 136 -8.81 3.94 8.84
N ALA A 137 -8.21 4.32 7.71
CA ALA A 137 -7.19 5.36 7.61
C ALA A 137 -7.76 6.72 8.02
N LEU A 138 -8.93 7.11 7.49
CA LEU A 138 -9.58 8.38 7.84
C LEU A 138 -9.90 8.46 9.34
N PHE A 139 -10.45 7.39 9.91
CA PHE A 139 -10.77 7.35 11.33
C PHE A 139 -9.52 7.49 12.20
N GLY A 140 -8.48 6.70 11.93
CA GLY A 140 -7.21 6.76 12.66
C GLY A 140 -6.51 8.11 12.50
N ALA A 141 -6.45 8.63 11.26
CA ALA A 141 -5.86 9.92 10.95
C ALA A 141 -6.60 11.07 11.63
N GLY A 142 -7.94 11.05 11.68
CA GLY A 142 -8.75 12.07 12.34
C GLY A 142 -8.52 12.13 13.85
N ILE A 143 -8.38 10.97 14.52
CA ILE A 143 -8.01 10.91 15.94
C ILE A 143 -6.63 11.54 16.14
N VAL A 144 -5.63 11.10 15.36
CA VAL A 144 -4.25 11.60 15.51
C VAL A 144 -4.16 13.08 15.17
N ALA A 145 -4.84 13.55 14.13
CA ALA A 145 -4.89 14.97 13.77
C ALA A 145 -5.47 15.81 14.89
N THR A 146 -6.58 15.37 15.50
CA THR A 146 -7.18 16.06 16.66
C THR A 146 -6.22 16.14 17.84
N LEU A 147 -5.48 15.06 18.12
CA LEU A 147 -4.49 15.06 19.19
C LEU A 147 -3.32 15.99 18.89
N VAL A 148 -2.78 15.94 17.66
CA VAL A 148 -1.70 16.83 17.22
C VAL A 148 -2.13 18.29 17.34
N THR A 149 -3.32 18.65 16.87
CA THR A 149 -3.80 20.04 16.97
C THR A 149 -3.96 20.49 18.41
N LYS A 150 -4.40 19.62 19.33
CA LYS A 150 -4.47 19.95 20.77
C LYS A 150 -3.10 20.13 21.42
N LEU A 151 -2.08 19.42 20.94
CA LEU A 151 -0.74 19.44 21.52
C LEU A 151 0.14 20.55 20.94
N VAL A 152 0.04 20.80 19.63
CA VAL A 152 0.87 21.75 18.88
C VAL A 152 0.18 23.11 18.72
N GLY A 153 -1.16 23.14 18.71
CA GLY A 153 -1.95 24.36 18.48
C GLY A 153 -2.27 24.63 17.00
N GLU A 154 -1.71 23.85 16.09
CA GLU A 154 -1.87 24.02 14.64
C GLU A 154 -2.47 22.77 13.99
N ALA A 155 -3.22 22.96 12.91
CA ALA A 155 -3.76 21.85 12.13
C ALA A 155 -2.65 21.19 11.30
N PRO A 156 -2.59 19.85 11.20
CA PRO A 156 -1.62 19.15 10.35
C PRO A 156 -2.03 19.25 8.87
N THR A 157 -1.82 20.42 8.27
CA THR A 157 -2.08 20.70 6.85
C THR A 157 -0.99 20.12 5.95
N ALA A 158 -1.36 19.81 4.70
CA ALA A 158 -0.44 19.28 3.70
C ALA A 158 0.15 20.43 2.87
N THR A 159 1.46 20.42 2.63
CA THR A 159 2.13 21.41 1.77
C THR A 159 1.56 21.43 0.35
N ALA A 160 1.06 20.30 -0.15
CA ALA A 160 0.38 20.24 -1.46
C ALA A 160 -0.89 21.13 -1.53
N ILE A 161 -1.56 21.36 -0.40
CA ILE A 161 -2.72 22.26 -0.32
C ILE A 161 -2.24 23.71 -0.41
N GLU A 162 -1.19 24.07 0.32
CA GLU A 162 -0.58 25.41 0.30
C GLU A 162 -0.09 25.76 -1.11
N VAL A 163 0.63 24.83 -1.76
CA VAL A 163 1.06 25.00 -3.15
C VAL A 163 -0.14 25.20 -4.08
N ALA A 164 -1.21 24.41 -3.93
CA ALA A 164 -2.39 24.57 -4.77
C ALA A 164 -3.10 25.92 -4.55
N GLN A 165 -3.11 26.43 -3.32
CA GLN A 165 -3.63 27.76 -2.97
C GLN A 165 -2.79 28.87 -3.61
N ASP A 166 -1.47 28.82 -3.50
CA ASP A 166 -0.56 29.81 -4.10
C ASP A 166 -0.63 29.80 -5.64
N SER A 167 -0.90 28.63 -6.23
CA SER A 167 -1.11 28.47 -7.67
C SER A 167 -2.48 28.94 -8.16
N ALA A 168 -3.44 29.17 -7.27
CA ALA A 168 -4.84 29.48 -7.60
C ALA A 168 -5.16 30.98 -7.64
N ASP A 169 -4.17 31.86 -7.51
CA ASP A 169 -4.36 33.32 -7.61
C ASP A 169 -5.06 33.76 -8.92
N ASP A 170 -4.87 33.01 -10.01
CA ASP A 170 -5.53 33.21 -11.31
C ASP A 170 -6.89 32.48 -11.45
N GLY A 171 -7.41 31.93 -10.35
CA GLY A 171 -8.58 31.06 -10.30
C GLY A 171 -8.29 29.59 -10.62
N LEU A 172 -9.36 28.80 -10.75
CA LEU A 172 -9.28 27.38 -11.08
C LEU A 172 -8.85 27.16 -12.54
N THR A 173 -7.54 27.03 -12.76
CA THR A 173 -6.96 26.78 -14.08
C THR A 173 -6.99 25.29 -14.46
N VAL A 174 -6.88 24.99 -15.76
CA VAL A 174 -6.71 23.60 -16.26
C VAL A 174 -5.53 22.89 -15.59
N TRP A 175 -4.49 23.64 -15.23
CA TRP A 175 -3.28 23.11 -14.61
C TRP A 175 -3.54 22.60 -13.18
N LEU A 176 -4.39 23.28 -12.41
CA LEU A 176 -4.80 22.82 -11.08
C LEU A 176 -5.60 21.52 -11.14
N TYR A 177 -6.50 21.38 -12.13
CA TYR A 177 -7.21 20.11 -12.34
C TYR A 177 -6.26 18.97 -12.72
N LEU A 178 -5.28 19.23 -13.59
CA LEU A 178 -4.27 18.23 -13.95
C LEU A 178 -3.37 17.86 -12.77
N PHE A 179 -2.99 18.85 -11.94
CA PHE A 179 -2.25 18.63 -10.70
C PHE A 179 -3.04 17.71 -9.76
N ALA A 180 -4.32 18.02 -9.53
CA ALA A 180 -5.21 17.22 -8.70
C ALA A 180 -5.36 15.79 -9.23
N ILE A 181 -5.52 15.60 -10.54
CA ILE A 181 -5.63 14.26 -11.15
C ILE A 181 -4.33 13.47 -10.98
N LEU A 182 -3.17 14.09 -11.24
CA LEU A 182 -1.87 13.42 -11.10
C LEU A 182 -1.55 13.10 -9.63
N GLY A 183 -1.82 14.03 -8.71
CA GLY A 183 -1.73 13.85 -7.26
C GLY A 183 -2.64 12.75 -6.74
N ALA A 184 -3.86 12.64 -7.27
CA ALA A 184 -4.79 11.59 -6.89
C ALA A 184 -4.43 10.20 -7.44
N THR A 185 -3.68 10.11 -8.54
CA THR A 185 -3.52 8.85 -9.30
C THR A 185 -2.07 8.44 -9.53
N PHE A 186 -1.37 9.12 -10.43
CA PHE A 186 -0.02 8.76 -10.87
C PHE A 186 0.97 8.73 -9.71
N ILE A 187 0.94 9.75 -8.86
CA ILE A 187 1.87 9.91 -7.74
C ILE A 187 1.73 8.75 -6.72
N PRO A 188 0.52 8.47 -6.18
CA PRO A 188 0.29 7.31 -5.33
C PRO A 188 0.76 5.98 -5.93
N VAL A 189 0.59 5.75 -7.24
CA VAL A 189 1.04 4.51 -7.89
C VAL A 189 2.57 4.39 -7.86
N VAL A 190 3.28 5.47 -8.16
CA VAL A 190 4.75 5.50 -8.14
C VAL A 190 5.25 5.29 -6.70
N GLU A 191 4.68 6.00 -5.74
CA GLU A 191 5.06 5.88 -4.33
C GLU A 191 4.83 4.46 -3.82
N GLU A 192 3.71 3.82 -4.12
CA GLU A 192 3.45 2.45 -3.70
C GLU A 192 4.41 1.44 -4.35
N LEU A 193 4.84 1.66 -5.58
CA LEU A 193 5.90 0.87 -6.20
C LEU A 193 7.25 1.04 -5.49
N VAL A 194 7.58 2.24 -5.01
CA VAL A 194 8.81 2.49 -4.24
C VAL A 194 8.72 1.85 -2.84
N TYR A 195 7.70 2.20 -2.06
CA TYR A 195 7.61 1.83 -0.64
C TYR A 195 7.11 0.40 -0.43
N ARG A 196 5.99 0.02 -1.07
CA ARG A 196 5.33 -1.28 -0.87
C ARG A 196 5.78 -2.30 -1.91
N GLY A 197 6.40 -1.85 -2.99
CA GLY A 197 7.08 -2.67 -3.98
C GLY A 197 8.55 -2.89 -3.60
N LEU A 198 9.44 -2.02 -4.08
CA LEU A 198 10.89 -2.17 -3.97
C LEU A 198 11.38 -2.25 -2.51
N PHE A 199 11.04 -1.27 -1.66
CA PHE A 199 11.57 -1.22 -0.29
C PHE A 199 11.04 -2.37 0.57
N TRP A 200 9.73 -2.60 0.55
CA TRP A 200 9.11 -3.73 1.23
C TRP A 200 9.76 -5.05 0.83
N SER A 201 9.84 -5.31 -0.48
CA SER A 201 10.40 -6.55 -1.00
C SER A 201 11.89 -6.69 -0.68
N ALA A 202 12.65 -5.60 -0.68
CA ALA A 202 14.06 -5.63 -0.30
C ALA A 202 14.27 -5.95 1.19
N LEU A 203 13.40 -5.47 2.08
CA LEU A 203 13.42 -5.84 3.50
C LEU A 203 12.97 -7.30 3.71
N GLU A 204 11.94 -7.73 2.98
CA GLU A 204 11.43 -9.10 3.01
C GLU A 204 12.51 -10.10 2.56
N LYS A 205 13.27 -9.80 1.49
CA LYS A 205 14.43 -10.60 1.03
C LYS A 205 15.52 -10.76 2.08
N ARG A 206 15.62 -9.84 3.04
CA ARG A 206 16.57 -9.91 4.15
C ARG A 206 16.01 -10.67 5.36
N GLY A 207 14.83 -11.28 5.23
CA GLY A 207 14.18 -12.06 6.28
C GLY A 207 13.50 -11.23 7.36
N MET A 208 13.26 -9.93 7.14
CA MET A 208 12.63 -9.09 8.15
C MET A 208 11.16 -9.47 8.34
N HIS A 209 10.70 -9.46 9.60
CA HIS A 209 9.32 -9.83 9.92
C HIS A 209 8.31 -8.86 9.26
N PRO A 210 7.21 -9.33 8.62
CA PRO A 210 6.31 -8.46 7.86
C PRO A 210 5.70 -7.28 8.62
N TRP A 211 5.40 -7.44 9.93
CA TRP A 211 4.98 -6.31 10.78
C TRP A 211 6.07 -5.24 10.96
N ALA A 212 7.34 -5.64 11.09
CA ALA A 212 8.44 -4.69 11.15
C ALA A 212 8.62 -3.98 9.81
N ILE A 213 8.42 -4.68 8.68
CA ILE A 213 8.43 -4.07 7.34
C ILE A 213 7.32 -3.03 7.22
N LEU A 214 6.11 -3.35 7.69
CA LEU A 214 4.99 -2.41 7.73
C LEU A 214 5.35 -1.12 8.46
N ILE A 215 5.90 -1.24 9.66
CA ILE A 215 6.31 -0.09 10.47
C ILE A 215 7.42 0.70 9.77
N ALA A 216 8.47 0.02 9.29
CA ALA A 216 9.62 0.67 8.66
C ALA A 216 9.25 1.42 7.38
N THR A 217 8.46 0.80 6.50
CA THR A 217 8.01 1.42 5.25
C THR A 217 7.07 2.60 5.51
N SER A 218 6.18 2.50 6.51
CA SER A 218 5.26 3.58 6.89
C SER A 218 5.97 4.74 7.58
N ALA A 219 6.96 4.46 8.43
CA ALA A 219 7.79 5.47 9.07
C ALA A 219 8.61 6.24 8.04
N LEU A 220 9.29 5.53 7.13
CA LEU A 220 10.07 6.19 6.07
C LEU A 220 9.17 7.03 5.17
N PHE A 221 8.02 6.49 4.76
CA PHE A 221 7.02 7.23 4.00
C PHE A 221 6.62 8.53 4.71
N ALA A 222 6.34 8.50 6.01
CA ALA A 222 5.96 9.71 6.75
C ALA A 222 7.12 10.72 6.89
N MET A 223 8.32 10.25 7.22
CA MET A 223 9.47 11.13 7.50
C MET A 223 9.97 11.87 6.26
N ILE A 224 9.97 11.24 5.08
CA ILE A 224 10.48 11.85 3.85
C ILE A 224 9.58 12.95 3.29
N HIS A 225 8.36 13.11 3.81
CA HIS A 225 7.52 14.26 3.48
C HIS A 225 8.02 15.56 4.12
N LEU A 226 8.86 15.48 5.15
CA LEU A 226 9.47 16.64 5.81
C LEU A 226 8.45 17.64 6.39
N GLU A 227 7.29 17.14 6.83
CA GLU A 227 6.24 17.91 7.48
C GLU A 227 6.11 17.47 8.96
N PRO A 228 6.87 18.04 9.92
CA PRO A 228 6.93 17.51 11.28
C PRO A 228 5.56 17.42 11.98
N VAL A 229 4.71 18.43 11.80
CA VAL A 229 3.36 18.48 12.39
C VAL A 229 2.45 17.40 11.77
N ARG A 230 2.57 17.16 10.46
CA ARG A 230 1.72 16.19 9.73
C ARG A 230 2.29 14.76 9.76
N THR A 231 3.56 14.58 10.10
CA THR A 231 4.26 13.28 10.16
C THR A 231 3.50 12.20 10.95
N PRO A 232 2.95 12.46 12.16
CA PRO A 232 2.18 11.44 12.89
C PRO A 232 0.94 10.97 12.13
N VAL A 233 0.26 11.89 11.43
CA VAL A 233 -0.91 11.58 10.60
C VAL A 233 -0.48 10.73 9.40
N LEU A 234 0.59 11.13 8.70
CA LEU A 234 1.15 10.38 7.56
C LEU A 234 1.61 8.98 7.96
N PHE A 235 2.14 8.81 9.17
CA PHE A 235 2.50 7.48 9.65
C PHE A 235 1.28 6.57 9.77
N VAL A 236 0.17 7.05 10.34
CA VAL A 236 -1.08 6.27 10.42
C VAL A 236 -1.65 5.95 9.05
N LEU A 237 -1.66 6.92 8.13
CA LEU A 237 -2.07 6.69 6.74
C LEU A 237 -1.16 5.66 6.08
N GLY A 238 0.15 5.77 6.25
CA GLY A 238 1.14 4.82 5.75
C GLY A 238 0.94 3.41 6.28
N MET A 239 0.59 3.26 7.56
CA MET A 239 0.26 1.98 8.17
C MET A 239 -1.01 1.36 7.55
N ALA A 240 -2.05 2.15 7.33
CA ALA A 240 -3.28 1.68 6.69
C ALA A 240 -3.06 1.27 5.22
N ILE A 241 -2.29 2.08 4.46
CA ILE A 241 -1.89 1.77 3.09
C ILE A 241 -1.06 0.48 3.05
N GLY A 242 -0.02 0.38 3.89
CA GLY A 242 0.87 -0.78 3.96
C GLY A 242 0.17 -2.06 4.45
N ALA A 243 -0.90 -1.95 5.24
CA ALA A 243 -1.71 -3.10 5.65
C ALA A 243 -2.31 -3.84 4.45
N GLY A 244 -2.57 -3.15 3.34
CA GLY A 244 -3.00 -3.77 2.09
C GLY A 244 -1.98 -4.78 1.56
N ARG A 245 -0.70 -4.36 1.49
CA ARG A 245 0.42 -5.22 1.11
C ARG A 245 0.63 -6.35 2.12
N LEU A 246 0.59 -6.06 3.42
CA LEU A 246 0.73 -7.05 4.49
C LEU A 246 -0.30 -8.20 4.36
N ARG A 247 -1.55 -7.86 4.05
CA ARG A 247 -2.66 -8.83 3.98
C ARG A 247 -2.71 -9.63 2.69
N THR A 248 -2.25 -9.07 1.57
CA THR A 248 -2.46 -9.68 0.24
C THR A 248 -1.18 -10.16 -0.43
N GLY A 249 -0.01 -9.76 0.08
CA GLY A 249 1.29 -10.01 -0.55
C GLY A 249 1.55 -9.18 -1.80
N ARG A 250 0.60 -8.35 -2.26
CA ARG A 250 0.69 -7.51 -3.47
C ARG A 250 0.28 -6.07 -3.18
N ILE A 251 0.66 -5.13 -4.05
CA ILE A 251 0.43 -3.70 -3.76
C ILE A 251 -0.93 -3.15 -4.22
N GLY A 252 -1.74 -3.92 -4.94
CA GLY A 252 -2.99 -3.42 -5.53
C GLY A 252 -3.96 -2.79 -4.51
N ALA A 253 -4.04 -3.34 -3.29
CA ALA A 253 -4.92 -2.78 -2.27
C ALA A 253 -4.32 -1.52 -1.63
N SER A 254 -3.00 -1.47 -1.49
CA SER A 254 -2.28 -0.29 -1.03
C SER A 254 -2.45 0.87 -2.02
N ILE A 255 -2.31 0.60 -3.33
CA ILE A 255 -2.61 1.57 -4.40
C ILE A 255 -4.05 2.08 -4.28
N ALA A 256 -5.03 1.18 -4.16
CA ALA A 256 -6.43 1.58 -4.08
C ALA A 256 -6.71 2.47 -2.85
N THR A 257 -6.20 2.10 -1.67
CA THR A 257 -6.31 2.93 -0.46
C THR A 257 -5.65 4.29 -0.66
N HIS A 258 -4.44 4.31 -1.22
CA HIS A 258 -3.66 5.53 -1.37
C HIS A 258 -4.30 6.51 -2.37
N ILE A 259 -4.79 6.00 -3.50
CA ILE A 259 -5.56 6.77 -4.47
C ILE A 259 -6.83 7.35 -3.83
N LEU A 260 -7.58 6.58 -3.04
CA LEU A 260 -8.78 7.10 -2.37
C LEU A 260 -8.45 8.22 -1.37
N ILE A 261 -7.38 8.08 -0.59
CA ILE A 261 -6.91 9.11 0.35
C ILE A 261 -6.54 10.39 -0.41
N ASN A 262 -5.71 10.28 -1.45
CA ASN A 262 -5.27 11.45 -2.21
C ASN A 262 -6.41 12.05 -3.05
N SER A 263 -7.32 11.24 -3.57
CA SER A 263 -8.51 11.74 -4.29
C SER A 263 -9.38 12.59 -3.37
N LEU A 264 -9.64 12.13 -2.13
CA LEU A 264 -10.38 12.93 -1.16
C LEU A 264 -9.67 14.26 -0.87
N ALA A 265 -8.36 14.22 -0.65
CA ALA A 265 -7.57 15.42 -0.39
C ALA A 265 -7.63 16.41 -1.58
N MET A 266 -7.36 15.93 -2.81
CA MET A 266 -7.36 16.78 -4.01
C MET A 266 -8.76 17.32 -4.34
N ILE A 267 -9.82 16.53 -4.14
CA ILE A 267 -11.20 17.01 -4.30
C ILE A 267 -11.51 18.09 -3.28
N ALA A 268 -11.16 17.88 -2.00
CA ALA A 268 -11.35 18.89 -0.96
C ALA A 268 -10.60 20.18 -1.31
N THR A 269 -9.34 20.08 -1.75
CA THR A 269 -8.56 21.23 -2.22
C THR A 269 -9.25 21.98 -3.35
N LEU A 270 -9.74 21.28 -4.39
CA LEU A 270 -10.43 21.95 -5.50
C LEU A 270 -11.75 22.61 -5.08
N VAL A 271 -12.48 22.01 -4.13
CA VAL A 271 -13.71 22.58 -3.59
C VAL A 271 -13.41 23.82 -2.76
N ASP A 272 -12.34 23.81 -1.96
CA ASP A 272 -11.94 24.96 -1.14
C ASP A 272 -11.45 26.15 -2.00
N LEU A 273 -11.00 25.90 -3.22
CA LEU A 273 -10.53 26.90 -4.18
C LEU A 273 -11.61 27.43 -5.14
N ALA A 274 -12.80 26.81 -5.17
CA ALA A 274 -13.91 27.16 -6.06
C ALA A 274 -14.82 28.25 -5.49
#